data_AF-F8B460-F1
#
_entry.id   AF-F8B460-F1
#
_cell.length_a   1.000
_cell.length_b   1.000
_cell.length_c   1.000
_cell.angle_alpha   90.00
_cell.angle_beta   90.00
_cell.angle_gamma   90.00
#
_symmetry.space_group_name_H-M   'P 1'
#
loop_
_entity.id
_entity.type
_entity.pdbx_description
1 polymer ?
#
loop_
_entity_poly.entity_id
_entity_poly.type
_entity_poly.pdbx_seq_one_letter_code
_entity_poly.pdbx_strand_id
1 'polypeptide(L)'
;MSTQGVDAGSRRAVSVGRIGLGDHACLSFVDDDACWSVLAAYSQWGLAKGEKVLVVADPDLSKGEIFARLDSCGPPVEPAWERGQLNIESTEAMYLPPGRFSVEGQIQRYREQIELSYRQEYPGFRACADMAWALDPDMDLDQLVTYEHELKVLFTDPRCSVICCYDRKRFSRELLDRMDGVHPMTVLEGIGSLDIAYTDSGLRLAGEVDLSTRERFIDGLEQAFARFGNRLLLDLTDLSFLDAHGAGAIIRLAAGMPPGGRLEIRCSTRQAYVLRILGTESIPWMVLTKV
;
A
#
# COMPACT_ATOMS: atom_id res chain seq x y z
N MET A 1 21.89 1.71 -32.82
CA MET A 1 21.35 2.69 -31.86
C MET A 1 20.31 1.97 -31.05
N SER A 2 20.64 1.83 -29.76
CA SER A 2 20.00 0.93 -28.82
C SER A 2 18.83 1.64 -28.14
N THR A 3 17.65 1.03 -28.20
CA THR A 3 16.60 1.25 -27.21
C THR A 3 16.47 -0.04 -26.42
N GLN A 4 17.26 -0.14 -25.35
CA GLN A 4 16.93 -1.06 -24.26
C GLN A 4 15.59 -0.62 -23.72
N GLY A 5 14.55 -1.43 -23.95
CA GLY A 5 13.29 -1.29 -23.25
C GLY A 5 13.57 -1.44 -21.77
N VAL A 6 13.40 -0.35 -21.04
CA VAL A 6 13.26 -0.41 -19.59
C VAL A 6 11.97 -1.18 -19.37
N ASP A 7 12.10 -2.41 -18.87
CA ASP A 7 11.00 -3.17 -18.33
C ASP A 7 10.30 -2.26 -17.32
N ALA A 8 9.08 -1.82 -17.63
CA ALA A 8 8.25 -1.06 -16.72
C ALA A 8 7.79 -2.05 -15.65
N GLY A 9 8.70 -2.37 -14.73
CA GLY A 9 8.44 -3.25 -13.61
C GLY A 9 7.24 -2.70 -12.87
N SER A 10 6.10 -3.35 -13.07
CA SER A 10 4.86 -3.09 -12.34
C SER A 10 5.23 -3.07 -10.85
N ARG A 11 5.18 -1.87 -10.26
CA ARG A 11 5.55 -1.62 -8.88
C ARG A 11 4.65 -2.41 -7.97
N ARG A 12 5.17 -2.75 -6.80
CA ARG A 12 4.47 -3.62 -5.86
C ARG A 12 3.28 -2.88 -5.26
N ALA A 13 2.09 -3.15 -5.79
CA ALA A 13 0.84 -2.70 -5.20
C ALA A 13 0.50 -3.54 -3.97
N VAL A 14 0.00 -2.93 -2.90
CA VAL A 14 -0.33 -3.62 -1.65
C VAL A 14 -1.57 -3.02 -0.98
N SER A 15 -2.34 -3.84 -0.28
CA SER A 15 -3.33 -3.30 0.66
C SER A 15 -2.64 -2.67 1.86
N VAL A 16 -3.29 -1.69 2.48
CA VAL A 16 -2.73 -0.98 3.65
C VAL A 16 -2.37 -1.91 4.81
N GLY A 17 -3.03 -3.07 4.93
CA GLY A 17 -2.72 -4.09 5.97
C GLY A 17 -1.39 -4.79 5.80
N ARG A 18 -0.75 -4.61 4.64
CA ARG A 18 0.58 -5.13 4.36
C ARG A 18 1.70 -4.19 4.80
N ILE A 19 1.41 -2.93 5.10
CA ILE A 19 2.40 -1.92 5.47
C ILE A 19 2.93 -2.19 6.88
N GLY A 20 4.21 -2.56 6.97
CA GLY A 20 4.97 -2.79 8.19
C GLY A 20 5.96 -1.67 8.49
N LEU A 21 6.58 -1.72 9.68
CA LEU A 21 7.72 -0.86 9.97
C LEU A 21 8.87 -1.20 9.02
N GLY A 22 9.53 -0.18 8.49
CA GLY A 22 10.50 -0.27 7.39
C GLY A 22 9.92 0.05 6.02
N ASP A 23 8.61 0.30 5.90
CA ASP A 23 7.97 0.58 4.62
C ASP A 23 7.77 2.08 4.37
N HIS A 24 8.05 2.49 3.13
CA HIS A 24 7.70 3.79 2.57
C HIS A 24 6.75 3.58 1.38
N ALA A 25 5.54 4.13 1.45
CA ALA A 25 4.50 3.83 0.47
C ALA A 25 3.83 5.11 -0.07
N CYS A 26 3.50 5.09 -1.35
CA CYS A 26 2.68 6.11 -2.00
C CYS A 26 1.22 5.68 -1.98
N LEU A 27 0.30 6.58 -1.63
CA LEU A 27 -1.13 6.43 -1.86
C LEU A 27 -1.59 7.54 -2.82
N SER A 28 -1.88 7.20 -4.08
CA SER A 28 -2.53 8.14 -4.99
C SER A 28 -4.03 7.87 -5.04
N PHE A 29 -4.84 8.92 -4.87
CA PHE A 29 -6.29 8.79 -4.70
C PHE A 29 -7.08 9.82 -5.50
N VAL A 30 -8.35 9.52 -5.77
CA VAL A 30 -9.38 10.41 -6.34
C VAL A 30 -10.55 10.52 -5.37
N ASP A 31 -10.83 9.48 -4.58
CA ASP A 31 -11.90 9.44 -3.61
C ASP A 31 -11.35 9.71 -2.21
N ASP A 32 -11.74 10.85 -1.63
CA ASP A 32 -11.30 11.29 -0.31
C ASP A 32 -11.79 10.32 0.77
N ASP A 33 -13.00 9.78 0.68
CA ASP A 33 -13.54 8.86 1.68
C ASP A 33 -12.81 7.51 1.63
N ALA A 34 -12.44 7.04 0.43
CA ALA A 34 -11.61 5.85 0.27
C ALA A 34 -10.19 6.06 0.82
N CYS A 35 -9.59 7.23 0.57
CA CYS A 35 -8.30 7.63 1.12
C CYS A 35 -8.34 7.64 2.65
N TRP A 36 -9.33 8.33 3.25
CA TRP A 36 -9.47 8.39 4.71
C TRP A 36 -9.76 7.05 5.35
N SER A 37 -10.49 6.15 4.68
CA SER A 37 -10.66 4.78 5.16
C SER A 37 -9.32 4.06 5.26
N VAL A 38 -8.45 4.19 4.24
CA VAL A 38 -7.10 3.64 4.25
C VAL A 38 -6.25 4.23 5.39
N LEU A 39 -6.27 5.55 5.56
CA LEU A 39 -5.51 6.22 6.63
C LEU A 39 -6.03 5.87 8.04
N ALA A 40 -7.35 5.71 8.19
CA ALA A 40 -7.97 5.24 9.42
C ALA A 40 -7.51 3.84 9.77
N ALA A 41 -7.58 2.88 8.84
CA ALA A 41 -7.10 1.52 9.08
C ALA A 41 -5.60 1.47 9.42
N TYR A 42 -4.77 2.21 8.69
CA TYR A 42 -3.34 2.34 8.96
C TYR A 42 -3.06 2.85 10.38
N SER A 43 -3.75 3.91 10.78
CA SER A 43 -3.62 4.52 12.11
C SER A 43 -4.10 3.57 13.20
N GLN A 44 -5.27 2.97 13.02
CA GLN A 44 -5.87 2.05 14.00
C GLN A 44 -5.00 0.81 14.23
N TRP A 45 -4.39 0.24 13.19
CA TRP A 45 -3.45 -0.87 13.37
C TRP A 45 -2.17 -0.47 14.10
N GLY A 46 -1.63 0.72 13.82
CA GLY A 46 -0.49 1.25 14.59
C GLY A 46 -0.85 1.39 16.06
N LEU A 47 -1.98 2.04 16.35
CA LEU A 47 -2.48 2.22 17.72
C LEU A 47 -2.70 0.89 18.44
N ALA A 48 -3.31 -0.09 17.78
CA ALA A 48 -3.58 -1.43 18.32
C ALA A 48 -2.30 -2.23 18.61
N LYS A 49 -1.22 -1.99 17.87
CA LYS A 49 0.12 -2.57 18.13
C LYS A 49 0.91 -1.80 19.19
N GLY A 50 0.32 -0.75 19.77
CA GLY A 50 1.00 0.11 20.72
C GLY A 50 2.02 1.05 20.08
N GLU A 51 2.03 1.21 18.75
CA GLU A 51 2.95 2.10 18.04
C GLU A 51 2.50 3.56 18.18
N LYS A 52 3.44 4.50 18.01
CA LYS A 52 3.15 5.93 17.92
C LYS A 52 2.68 6.27 16.51
N VAL A 53 1.64 7.07 16.38
CA VAL A 53 1.02 7.44 15.10
C VAL A 53 1.04 8.96 14.94
N LEU A 54 1.51 9.43 13.80
CA LEU A 54 1.43 10.82 13.36
C LEU A 54 0.53 10.92 12.13
N VAL A 55 -0.50 11.74 12.21
CA VAL A 55 -1.34 12.12 11.07
C VAL A 55 -1.02 13.57 10.71
N VAL A 56 -0.49 13.78 9.50
CA VAL A 56 -0.25 15.11 8.96
C VAL A 56 -1.36 15.42 7.95
N ALA A 57 -2.23 16.35 8.28
CA ALA A 57 -3.45 16.63 7.55
C ALA A 57 -3.53 18.09 7.08
N ASP A 58 -4.42 18.34 6.12
CA ASP A 58 -4.78 19.68 5.66
C ASP A 58 -5.22 20.57 6.85
N PRO A 59 -4.72 21.82 6.96
CA PRO A 59 -5.07 22.74 8.05
C PRO A 59 -6.55 23.10 8.12
N ASP A 60 -7.28 23.00 7.02
CA ASP A 60 -8.70 23.32 6.97
C ASP A 60 -9.56 22.26 7.67
N LEU A 61 -8.99 21.07 7.95
CA LEU A 61 -9.67 20.03 8.71
C LEU A 61 -9.55 20.27 10.21
N SER A 62 -10.70 20.39 10.88
CA SER A 62 -10.74 20.46 12.32
C SER A 62 -10.32 19.12 12.95
N LYS A 63 -9.78 19.18 14.17
CA LYS A 63 -9.45 17.98 14.96
C LYS A 63 -10.65 17.02 15.09
N GLY A 64 -11.87 17.57 15.24
CA GLY A 64 -13.09 16.76 15.35
C GLY A 64 -13.41 15.99 14.07
N GLU A 65 -13.19 16.60 12.89
CA GLU A 65 -13.35 15.93 11.60
C GLU A 65 -12.29 14.84 11.40
N ILE A 66 -11.04 15.11 11.78
CA ILE A 66 -9.96 14.12 11.71
C ILE A 66 -10.27 12.92 12.62
N PHE A 67 -10.71 13.16 13.86
CA PHE A 67 -11.13 12.08 14.75
C PHE A 67 -12.28 11.26 14.16
N ALA A 68 -13.34 11.90 13.67
CA ALA A 68 -14.47 11.21 13.06
C ALA A 68 -14.06 10.32 11.88
N ARG A 69 -13.10 10.78 11.07
CA ARG A 69 -12.54 9.98 9.96
C ARG A 69 -11.70 8.81 10.45
N LEU A 70 -10.83 9.00 11.45
CA LEU A 70 -9.99 7.93 12.01
C LEU A 70 -10.78 6.88 12.80
N ASP A 71 -11.91 7.25 13.38
CA ASP A 71 -12.82 6.37 14.13
C ASP A 71 -13.61 5.43 13.20
N SER A 72 -13.67 5.71 11.90
CA SER A 72 -14.45 4.92 10.92
C SER A 72 -14.06 3.43 10.85
N CYS A 73 -12.82 3.11 11.19
CA CYS A 73 -12.25 1.76 11.06
C CYS A 73 -11.86 1.14 12.41
N GLY A 74 -12.27 1.71 13.54
CA GLY A 74 -11.82 1.22 14.85
C GLY A 74 -12.44 1.94 16.06
N PRO A 75 -11.89 1.73 17.27
CA PRO A 75 -12.33 2.46 18.45
C PRO A 75 -12.00 3.96 18.36
N PRO A 76 -12.66 4.81 19.17
CA PRO A 76 -12.35 6.23 19.25
C PRO A 76 -10.86 6.51 19.48
N VAL A 77 -10.27 7.40 18.68
CA VAL A 77 -8.84 7.74 18.76
C VAL A 77 -8.51 8.80 19.81
N GLU A 78 -9.52 9.51 20.34
CA GLU A 78 -9.35 10.57 21.34
C GLU A 78 -8.49 10.13 22.54
N PRO A 79 -8.72 8.96 23.19
CA PRO A 79 -7.87 8.51 24.28
C PRO A 79 -6.41 8.30 23.86
N ALA A 80 -6.15 7.94 22.59
CA ALA A 80 -4.79 7.78 22.06
C ALA A 80 -4.10 9.12 21.86
N TRP A 81 -4.87 10.12 21.46
CA TRP A 81 -4.40 11.48 21.35
C TRP A 81 -4.09 12.09 22.72
N GLU A 82 -4.98 11.93 23.71
CA GLU A 82 -4.79 12.47 25.07
C GLU A 82 -3.51 11.96 25.75
N ARG A 83 -3.16 10.68 25.55
CA ARG A 83 -1.93 10.07 26.08
C ARG A 83 -0.69 10.29 25.19
N GLY A 84 -0.84 11.00 24.07
CA GLY A 84 0.24 11.32 23.14
C GLY A 84 0.75 10.12 22.32
N GLN A 85 -0.07 9.08 22.14
CA GLN A 85 0.21 7.98 21.21
C GLN A 85 -0.17 8.36 19.78
N LEU A 86 -1.27 9.11 19.62
CA LEU A 86 -1.66 9.75 18.37
C LEU A 86 -1.29 11.24 18.42
N ASN A 87 -0.56 11.70 17.41
CA ASN A 87 -0.27 13.10 17.16
C ASN A 87 -0.93 13.53 15.85
N ILE A 88 -1.51 14.73 15.83
CA ILE A 88 -2.05 15.37 14.63
C ILE A 88 -1.26 16.66 14.43
N GLU A 89 -0.66 16.82 13.25
CA GLU A 89 0.00 18.06 12.82
C GLU A 89 -0.63 18.55 11.52
N SER A 90 -0.62 19.86 11.28
CA SER A 90 -1.00 20.38 9.97
C SER A 90 0.16 20.22 8.98
N THR A 91 -0.16 20.19 7.69
CA THR A 91 0.83 20.18 6.62
C THR A 91 1.83 21.33 6.71
N GLU A 92 1.40 22.53 7.08
CA GLU A 92 2.26 23.71 7.22
C GLU A 92 3.20 23.55 8.40
N ALA A 93 2.69 23.09 9.55
CA ALA A 93 3.50 22.88 10.74
C ALA A 93 4.60 21.83 10.53
N MET A 94 4.31 20.81 9.72
CA MET A 94 5.22 19.70 9.45
C MET A 94 6.22 20.01 8.32
N TYR A 95 5.77 20.61 7.21
CA TYR A 95 6.55 20.74 5.98
C TYR A 95 6.89 22.18 5.58
N LEU A 96 6.16 23.18 6.08
CA LEU A 96 6.39 24.60 5.78
C LEU A 96 6.71 25.41 7.07
N PRO A 97 7.65 24.96 7.93
CA PRO A 97 8.05 25.77 9.08
C PRO A 97 8.73 27.08 8.63
N PRO A 98 8.79 28.12 9.49
CA PRO A 98 9.39 29.40 9.13
C PRO A 98 10.77 29.25 8.48
N GLY A 99 10.88 29.61 7.20
CA GLY A 99 12.06 29.34 6.38
C GLY A 99 11.67 28.78 5.00
N ARG A 100 12.64 28.25 4.27
CA ARG A 100 12.40 27.48 3.03
C ARG A 100 12.47 26.00 3.34
N PHE A 101 11.64 25.20 2.66
CA PHE A 101 11.72 23.74 2.74
C PHE A 101 13.14 23.25 2.42
N SER A 102 13.64 22.30 3.20
CA SER A 102 14.91 21.63 2.95
C SER A 102 14.77 20.13 3.20
N VAL A 103 15.31 19.33 2.26
CA VAL A 103 15.27 17.86 2.34
C VAL A 103 15.94 17.37 3.63
N GLU A 104 17.13 17.89 3.94
CA GLU A 104 17.89 17.52 5.14
C GLU A 104 17.13 17.87 6.43
N GLY A 105 16.55 19.07 6.50
CA GLY A 105 15.75 19.49 7.65
C GLY A 105 14.52 18.60 7.88
N GLN A 106 13.83 18.21 6.81
CA GLN A 106 12.65 17.35 6.93
C GLN A 106 13.01 15.93 7.37
N ILE A 107 14.08 15.35 6.82
CA ILE A 107 14.60 14.05 7.25
C ILE A 107 15.00 14.11 8.73
N GLN A 108 15.68 15.18 9.15
CA GLN A 108 16.08 15.37 10.54
C GLN A 108 14.88 15.48 11.48
N ARG A 109 13.82 16.18 11.07
CA ARG A 109 12.56 16.27 11.83
C ARG A 109 11.91 14.89 12.01
N TYR A 110 11.84 14.07 10.97
CA TYR A 110 11.35 12.70 11.09
C TYR A 110 12.22 11.85 12.03
N ARG A 111 13.56 11.96 11.96
CA ARG A 111 14.45 11.27 12.91
C ARG A 111 14.16 11.66 14.34
N GLU A 112 13.93 12.95 14.61
CA GLU A 112 13.60 13.43 15.95
C GLU A 112 12.28 12.87 16.46
N GLN A 113 11.25 12.75 15.62
CA GLN A 113 9.98 12.13 15.97
C GLN A 113 10.13 10.62 16.24
N ILE A 114 10.90 9.91 15.41
CA ILE A 114 11.20 8.49 15.61
C ILE A 114 11.93 8.28 16.94
N GLU A 115 12.99 9.05 17.20
CA GLU A 115 13.76 8.95 18.45
C GLU A 115 12.94 9.38 19.67
N LEU A 116 12.05 10.36 19.53
CA LEU A 116 11.11 10.74 20.59
C LEU A 116 10.13 9.60 20.89
N SER A 117 9.57 8.95 19.87
CA SER A 117 8.67 7.81 20.06
C SER A 117 9.33 6.68 20.84
N TYR A 118 10.61 6.43 20.57
CA TYR A 118 11.39 5.41 21.26
C TYR A 118 11.69 5.80 22.71
N ARG A 119 12.06 7.07 22.98
CA ARG A 119 12.22 7.58 24.35
C ARG A 119 10.92 7.53 25.16
N GLN A 120 9.78 7.52 24.49
CA GLN A 120 8.45 7.34 25.07
C GLN A 120 8.03 5.87 25.15
N GLU A 121 8.95 4.94 24.89
CA GLU A 121 8.77 3.48 24.99
C GLU A 121 7.77 2.90 23.98
N TYR A 122 7.50 3.60 22.87
CA TYR A 122 6.73 3.05 21.77
C TYR A 122 7.59 2.10 20.92
N PRO A 123 7.09 0.91 20.53
CA PRO A 123 7.83 -0.09 19.76
C PRO A 123 8.03 0.28 18.28
N GLY A 124 7.36 1.34 17.80
CA GLY A 124 7.45 1.81 16.42
C GLY A 124 6.75 3.14 16.21
N PHE A 125 7.01 3.75 15.05
CA PHE A 125 6.45 5.02 14.62
C PHE A 125 5.80 4.88 13.24
N ARG A 126 4.58 5.36 13.09
CA ARG A 126 3.87 5.46 11.81
C ARG A 126 3.56 6.90 11.50
N ALA A 127 3.78 7.34 10.27
CA ALA A 127 3.23 8.58 9.76
C ALA A 127 2.39 8.36 8.51
N CYS A 128 1.31 9.12 8.37
CA CYS A 128 0.67 9.35 7.09
C CYS A 128 0.54 10.85 6.86
N ALA A 129 0.83 11.29 5.64
CA ALA A 129 0.86 12.70 5.30
C ALA A 129 0.10 13.00 4.03
N ASP A 130 -0.77 14.00 4.10
CA ASP A 130 -1.25 14.70 2.91
C ASP A 130 -0.10 15.50 2.29
N MET A 131 0.16 15.28 1.01
CA MET A 131 1.25 15.91 0.28
C MET A 131 0.85 17.22 -0.41
N ALA A 132 -0.41 17.66 -0.25
CA ALA A 132 -0.94 18.88 -0.85
C ALA A 132 -0.11 20.15 -0.57
N TRP A 133 0.67 20.19 0.50
CA TRP A 133 1.64 21.26 0.78
C TRP A 133 2.64 21.49 -0.35
N ALA A 134 2.97 20.44 -1.11
CA ALA A 134 3.91 20.53 -2.22
C ALA A 134 3.33 21.24 -3.47
N LEU A 135 2.05 21.62 -3.42
CA LEU A 135 1.40 22.47 -4.43
C LEU A 135 1.63 23.97 -4.18
N ASP A 136 2.35 24.32 -3.10
CA ASP A 136 2.76 25.70 -2.86
C ASP A 136 3.55 26.26 -4.07
N PRO A 137 3.22 27.44 -4.60
CA PRO A 137 3.91 28.02 -5.76
C PRO A 137 5.41 28.24 -5.58
N ASP A 138 5.89 28.40 -4.34
CA ASP A 138 7.30 28.57 -4.02
C ASP A 138 8.06 27.22 -3.89
N MET A 139 7.34 26.10 -4.04
CA MET A 139 7.91 24.75 -3.96
C MET A 139 8.46 24.27 -5.30
N ASP A 140 9.70 23.81 -5.29
CA ASP A 140 10.32 23.12 -6.44
C ASP A 140 9.92 21.64 -6.45
N LEU A 141 9.24 21.19 -7.51
CA LEU A 141 8.82 19.79 -7.65
C LEU A 141 10.01 18.83 -7.77
N ASP A 142 11.17 19.27 -8.29
CA ASP A 142 12.37 18.43 -8.31
C ASP A 142 12.95 18.25 -6.90
N GLN A 143 12.78 19.25 -6.04
CA GLN A 143 13.13 19.16 -4.63
C GLN A 143 12.18 18.21 -3.88
N LEU A 144 10.89 18.17 -4.21
CA LEU A 144 9.95 17.15 -3.69
C LEU A 144 10.40 15.73 -4.08
N VAL A 145 10.74 15.51 -5.34
CA VAL A 145 11.20 14.19 -5.81
C VAL A 145 12.50 13.77 -5.13
N THR A 146 13.41 14.73 -4.91
CA THR A 146 14.63 14.50 -4.13
C THR A 146 14.29 14.14 -2.68
N TYR A 147 13.35 14.85 -2.06
CA TYR A 147 12.89 14.55 -0.71
C TYR A 147 12.35 13.13 -0.58
N GLU A 148 11.40 12.73 -1.42
CA GLU A 148 10.79 11.40 -1.39
C GLU A 148 11.83 10.28 -1.63
N HIS A 149 12.79 10.53 -2.51
CA HIS A 149 13.89 9.58 -2.74
C HIS A 149 14.83 9.47 -1.53
N GLU A 150 15.18 10.59 -0.90
CA GLU A 150 16.10 10.61 0.25
C GLU A 150 15.44 10.13 1.55
N LEU A 151 14.11 10.15 1.66
CA LEU A 151 13.39 9.54 2.79
C LEU A 151 13.77 8.07 3.04
N LYS A 152 14.21 7.34 2.01
CA LYS A 152 14.68 5.94 2.10
C LYS A 152 15.66 5.69 3.27
N VAL A 153 16.45 6.70 3.66
CA VAL A 153 17.41 6.58 4.76
C VAL A 153 16.75 6.28 6.10
N LEU A 154 15.51 6.72 6.31
CA LEU A 154 14.74 6.50 7.54
C LEU A 154 14.31 5.05 7.72
N PHE A 155 14.24 4.29 6.62
CA PHE A 155 13.69 2.93 6.59
C PHE A 155 14.79 1.86 6.58
N THR A 156 16.05 2.27 6.67
CA THR A 156 17.19 1.34 6.89
C THR A 156 17.12 0.68 8.27
N ASP A 157 16.46 1.33 9.22
CA ASP A 157 16.12 0.81 10.55
C ASP A 157 14.59 0.61 10.61
N PRO A 158 14.08 -0.61 10.86
CA PRO A 158 12.66 -0.94 10.74
C PRO A 158 11.83 -0.46 11.94
N ARG A 159 12.00 0.80 12.34
CA ARG A 159 11.25 1.46 13.42
C ARG A 159 10.19 2.44 12.92
N CYS A 160 10.19 2.77 11.63
CA CYS A 160 9.31 3.77 11.03
C CYS A 160 8.59 3.21 9.81
N SER A 161 7.32 3.59 9.61
CA SER A 161 6.66 3.49 8.29
C SER A 161 5.95 4.78 7.92
N VAL A 162 5.95 5.12 6.63
CA VAL A 162 5.33 6.35 6.12
C VAL A 162 4.46 6.07 4.90
N ILE A 163 3.27 6.68 4.89
CA ILE A 163 2.40 6.76 3.71
C ILE A 163 2.32 8.23 3.25
N CYS A 164 2.79 8.52 2.05
CA CYS A 164 2.66 9.82 1.38
C CYS A 164 1.43 9.81 0.47
N CYS A 165 0.49 10.74 0.68
CA CYS A 165 -0.81 10.74 0.02
C CYS A 165 -0.90 11.85 -1.05
N TYR A 166 -1.24 11.49 -2.29
CA TYR A 166 -1.34 12.43 -3.41
C TYR A 166 -2.74 12.40 -4.04
N ASP A 167 -3.42 13.54 -4.03
CA ASP A 167 -4.69 13.72 -4.73
C ASP A 167 -4.46 13.83 -6.25
N ARG A 168 -4.94 12.83 -7.00
CA ARG A 168 -4.82 12.74 -8.46
C ARG A 168 -5.61 13.82 -9.20
N LYS A 169 -6.52 14.53 -8.54
CA LYS A 169 -7.22 15.71 -9.09
C LYS A 169 -6.36 16.97 -9.03
N ARG A 170 -5.42 17.04 -8.08
CA ARG A 170 -4.58 18.23 -7.82
C ARG A 170 -3.19 18.12 -8.43
N PHE A 171 -2.59 16.93 -8.37
CA PHE A 171 -1.24 16.69 -8.90
C PHE A 171 -1.24 16.31 -10.37
N SER A 172 -0.22 16.74 -11.12
CA SER A 172 -0.06 16.37 -12.52
C SER A 172 0.28 14.89 -12.66
N ARG A 173 -0.16 14.27 -13.77
CA ARG A 173 0.15 12.87 -14.08
C ARG A 173 1.67 12.62 -14.15
N GLU A 174 2.43 13.58 -14.68
CA GLU A 174 3.88 13.51 -14.74
C GLU A 174 4.51 13.42 -13.35
N LEU A 175 4.05 14.23 -12.39
CA LEU A 175 4.57 14.16 -11.03
C LEU A 175 4.18 12.84 -10.36
N LEU A 176 2.93 12.40 -10.51
CA LEU A 176 2.48 11.12 -9.96
C LEU A 176 3.30 9.93 -10.49
N ASP A 177 3.58 9.89 -11.79
CA ASP A 177 4.43 8.86 -12.40
C ASP A 177 5.86 8.87 -11.80
N ARG A 178 6.38 10.06 -11.44
CA ARG A 178 7.66 10.22 -10.71
C ARG A 178 7.57 9.79 -9.25
N MET A 179 6.48 10.14 -8.55
CA MET A 179 6.24 9.73 -7.16
C MET A 179 6.16 8.21 -7.04
N ASP A 180 5.45 7.57 -7.97
CA ASP A 180 5.46 6.12 -8.05
C ASP A 180 6.89 5.59 -8.20
N GLY A 181 7.78 6.30 -8.91
CA GLY A 181 9.19 5.89 -9.12
C GLY A 181 10.14 6.02 -7.96
N VAL A 182 9.82 6.85 -6.97
CA VAL A 182 10.66 7.02 -5.77
C VAL A 182 10.13 6.22 -4.58
N HIS A 183 8.89 5.74 -4.64
CA HIS A 183 8.31 4.87 -3.61
C HIS A 183 8.52 3.38 -3.94
N PRO A 184 9.00 2.57 -2.97
CA PRO A 184 9.12 1.12 -3.12
C PRO A 184 7.78 0.39 -3.39
N MET A 185 6.67 0.98 -2.97
CA MET A 185 5.34 0.37 -3.04
C MET A 185 4.23 1.40 -3.16
N THR A 186 3.10 0.95 -3.71
CA THR A 186 1.87 1.75 -3.85
C THR A 186 0.77 1.10 -3.03
N VAL A 187 0.12 1.88 -2.17
CA VAL A 187 -1.06 1.45 -1.42
C VAL A 187 -2.27 1.51 -2.33
N LEU A 188 -3.07 0.44 -2.34
CA LEU A 188 -4.34 0.43 -3.05
C LEU A 188 -5.30 1.48 -2.48
N GLU A 189 -5.97 2.20 -3.39
CA GLU A 189 -7.04 3.10 -3.02
C GLU A 189 -8.26 2.28 -2.56
N GLY A 190 -8.62 2.43 -1.28
CA GLY A 190 -9.74 1.74 -0.66
C GLY A 190 -9.38 0.41 0.01
N ILE A 191 -10.05 0.16 1.14
CA ILE A 191 -10.03 -1.14 1.83
C ILE A 191 -10.88 -2.13 1.05
N GLY A 192 -10.45 -3.39 0.97
CA GLY A 192 -11.16 -4.43 0.20
C GLY A 192 -10.92 -4.35 -1.31
N SER A 193 -10.13 -3.39 -1.78
CA SER A 193 -9.79 -3.27 -3.20
C SER A 193 -8.94 -4.44 -3.71
N LEU A 194 -9.06 -4.72 -5.01
CA LEU A 194 -8.27 -5.71 -5.74
C LEU A 194 -7.54 -5.02 -6.89
N ASP A 195 -6.23 -5.24 -6.96
CA ASP A 195 -5.43 -4.92 -8.14
C ASP A 195 -5.02 -6.18 -8.89
N ILE A 196 -5.04 -6.09 -10.22
CA ILE A 196 -4.72 -7.18 -11.13
C ILE A 196 -3.75 -6.63 -12.18
N ALA A 197 -2.47 -6.97 -12.03
CA ALA A 197 -1.41 -6.57 -12.95
C ALA A 197 -1.00 -7.72 -13.86
N TYR A 198 -0.90 -7.46 -15.16
CA TYR A 198 -0.34 -8.41 -16.11
C TYR A 198 1.18 -8.43 -16.03
N THR A 199 1.75 -9.62 -16.07
CA THR A 199 3.19 -9.88 -16.19
C THR A 199 3.48 -10.60 -17.51
N ASP A 200 4.75 -10.88 -17.79
CA ASP A 200 5.15 -11.63 -19.00
C ASP A 200 4.54 -13.03 -19.08
N SER A 201 4.18 -13.63 -17.94
CA SER A 201 3.75 -15.04 -17.86
C SER A 201 2.45 -15.27 -17.11
N GLY A 202 1.74 -14.21 -16.73
CA GLY A 202 0.47 -14.33 -16.03
C GLY A 202 0.06 -13.09 -15.25
N LEU A 203 -0.51 -13.27 -14.06
CA LEU A 203 -1.04 -12.20 -13.23
C LEU A 203 -0.28 -12.05 -11.93
N ARG A 204 -0.13 -10.80 -11.46
CA ARG A 204 0.13 -10.46 -10.07
C ARG A 204 -1.13 -9.85 -9.47
N LEU A 205 -1.49 -10.31 -8.28
CA LEU A 205 -2.71 -9.94 -7.59
C LEU A 205 -2.36 -9.32 -6.24
N ALA A 206 -2.94 -8.16 -5.95
CA ALA A 206 -2.76 -7.45 -4.68
C ALA A 206 -4.10 -7.03 -4.09
N GLY A 207 -4.18 -6.99 -2.75
CA GLY A 207 -5.41 -6.64 -2.05
C GLY A 207 -6.28 -7.85 -1.71
N GLU A 208 -7.58 -7.77 -1.97
CA GLU A 208 -8.54 -8.76 -1.45
C GLU A 208 -9.35 -9.41 -2.56
N VAL A 209 -9.41 -10.74 -2.54
CA VAL A 209 -10.36 -11.52 -3.34
C VAL A 209 -11.49 -11.97 -2.42
N ASP A 210 -12.61 -11.26 -2.47
CA ASP A 210 -13.77 -11.47 -1.61
C ASP A 210 -15.08 -11.41 -2.41
N LEU A 211 -16.22 -11.22 -1.73
CA LEU A 211 -17.51 -11.09 -2.38
C LEU A 211 -17.60 -9.86 -3.29
N SER A 212 -17.00 -8.73 -2.88
CA SER A 212 -17.09 -7.45 -3.58
C SER A 212 -16.19 -7.38 -4.81
N THR A 213 -15.04 -8.07 -4.80
CA THR A 213 -14.07 -8.08 -5.91
C THR A 213 -14.18 -9.31 -6.82
N ARG A 214 -15.14 -10.20 -6.54
CA ARG A 214 -15.31 -11.50 -7.20
C ARG A 214 -15.41 -11.41 -8.72
N GLU A 215 -16.29 -10.55 -9.24
CA GLU A 215 -16.53 -10.45 -10.68
C GLU A 215 -15.24 -10.03 -11.40
N ARG A 216 -14.60 -8.96 -10.91
CA ARG A 216 -13.31 -8.48 -11.42
C ARG A 216 -12.23 -9.56 -11.37
N PHE A 217 -12.18 -10.35 -10.29
CA PHE A 217 -11.23 -11.44 -10.15
C PHE A 217 -11.45 -12.55 -11.19
N ILE A 218 -12.71 -13.00 -11.36
CA ILE A 218 -13.07 -14.05 -12.33
C ILE A 218 -12.77 -13.58 -13.75
N ASP A 219 -13.20 -12.37 -14.12
CA ASP A 219 -12.92 -11.79 -15.43
C ASP A 219 -11.41 -11.71 -15.70
N GLY A 220 -10.63 -11.30 -14.69
CA GLY A 220 -9.16 -11.26 -14.78
C GLY A 220 -8.55 -12.64 -15.02
N LEU A 221 -9.01 -13.68 -14.33
CA LEU A 221 -8.55 -15.05 -14.53
C LEU A 221 -8.88 -15.57 -15.94
N GLU A 222 -10.09 -15.31 -16.43
CA GLU A 222 -10.53 -15.74 -17.76
C GLU A 222 -9.72 -15.05 -18.86
N GLN A 223 -9.52 -13.74 -18.75
CA GLN A 223 -8.70 -12.98 -19.70
C GLN A 223 -7.23 -13.43 -19.69
N ALA A 224 -6.67 -13.70 -18.50
CA ALA A 224 -5.31 -14.23 -18.39
C ALA A 224 -5.19 -15.61 -19.04
N PHE A 225 -6.16 -16.50 -18.85
CA PHE A 225 -6.16 -17.80 -19.50
C PHE A 225 -6.30 -17.68 -21.02
N ALA A 226 -7.15 -16.78 -21.52
CA ALA A 226 -7.27 -16.51 -22.95
C ALA A 226 -5.95 -15.98 -23.57
N ARG A 227 -5.18 -15.21 -22.80
CA ARG A 227 -3.91 -14.61 -23.25
C ARG A 227 -2.73 -15.58 -23.18
N PHE A 228 -2.52 -16.25 -22.05
CA PHE A 228 -1.34 -17.08 -21.79
C PHE A 228 -1.57 -18.57 -22.06
N GLY A 229 -2.83 -18.95 -22.33
CA GLY A 229 -3.22 -20.31 -22.61
C GLY A 229 -3.00 -21.23 -21.41
N ASN A 230 -2.45 -22.41 -21.67
CA ASN A 230 -2.29 -23.45 -20.68
C ASN A 230 -1.00 -23.33 -19.84
N ARG A 231 -0.26 -22.22 -19.93
CA ARG A 231 0.89 -21.92 -19.06
C ARG A 231 0.70 -20.57 -18.41
N LEU A 232 0.32 -20.57 -17.14
CA LEU A 232 -0.07 -19.36 -16.42
C LEU A 232 0.59 -19.31 -15.05
N LEU A 233 1.17 -18.15 -14.73
CA LEU A 233 1.62 -17.81 -13.38
C LEU A 233 0.57 -16.94 -12.69
N LEU A 234 0.13 -17.33 -11.50
CA LEU A 234 -0.64 -16.47 -10.60
C LEU A 234 0.22 -16.13 -9.38
N ASP A 235 0.60 -14.88 -9.27
CA ASP A 235 1.36 -14.35 -8.13
C ASP A 235 0.41 -13.73 -7.12
N LEU A 236 0.16 -14.47 -6.02
CA LEU A 236 -0.77 -14.12 -4.95
C LEU A 236 -0.06 -13.51 -3.73
N THR A 237 1.25 -13.23 -3.82
CA THR A 237 2.06 -12.83 -2.66
C THR A 237 1.55 -11.59 -1.95
N ASP A 238 0.97 -10.65 -2.70
CA ASP A 238 0.46 -9.38 -2.19
C ASP A 238 -1.06 -9.37 -1.95
N LEU A 239 -1.74 -10.51 -2.11
CA LEU A 239 -3.10 -10.68 -1.63
C LEU A 239 -3.13 -10.76 -0.11
N SER A 240 -3.79 -9.81 0.53
CA SER A 240 -4.09 -9.85 1.97
C SER A 240 -5.22 -10.82 2.32
N PHE A 241 -6.13 -11.08 1.38
CA PHE A 241 -7.27 -11.96 1.59
C PHE A 241 -7.65 -12.74 0.32
N LEU A 242 -8.04 -14.00 0.52
CA LEU A 242 -8.56 -14.89 -0.52
C LEU A 242 -9.68 -15.74 0.09
N ASP A 243 -10.92 -15.47 -0.31
CA ASP A 243 -12.07 -16.27 0.11
C ASP A 243 -12.08 -17.67 -0.55
N ALA A 244 -12.94 -18.55 -0.06
CA ALA A 244 -13.07 -19.90 -0.60
C ALA A 244 -13.60 -19.91 -2.04
N HIS A 245 -14.35 -18.88 -2.46
CA HIS A 245 -14.89 -18.81 -3.80
C HIS A 245 -13.81 -18.50 -4.84
N GLY A 246 -12.97 -17.51 -4.57
CA GLY A 246 -11.82 -17.14 -5.38
C GLY A 246 -10.82 -18.28 -5.47
N ALA A 247 -10.51 -18.93 -4.34
CA ALA A 247 -9.70 -20.13 -4.34
C ALA A 247 -10.31 -21.26 -5.19
N GLY A 248 -11.63 -21.48 -5.09
CA GLY A 248 -12.37 -22.42 -5.92
C GLY A 248 -12.37 -22.04 -7.42
N ALA A 249 -12.38 -20.77 -7.77
CA ALA A 249 -12.30 -20.30 -9.15
C ALA A 249 -10.94 -20.63 -9.78
N ILE A 250 -9.84 -20.42 -9.04
CA ILE A 250 -8.50 -20.85 -9.45
C ILE A 250 -8.47 -22.37 -9.72
N ILE A 251 -9.05 -23.16 -8.81
CA ILE A 251 -9.09 -24.62 -8.92
C ILE A 251 -9.91 -25.07 -10.14
N ARG A 252 -11.07 -24.44 -10.40
CA ARG A 252 -11.88 -24.73 -11.60
C ARG A 252 -11.15 -24.37 -12.89
N LEU A 253 -10.45 -23.23 -12.92
CA LEU A 253 -9.61 -22.84 -14.04
C LEU A 253 -8.54 -23.90 -14.30
N ALA A 254 -7.85 -24.34 -13.24
CA ALA A 254 -6.84 -25.38 -13.33
C ALA A 254 -7.44 -26.70 -13.84
N ALA A 255 -8.57 -27.16 -13.28
CA ALA A 255 -9.23 -28.40 -13.68
C ALA A 255 -9.69 -28.39 -15.15
N GLY A 256 -10.02 -27.22 -15.70
CA GLY A 256 -10.40 -27.05 -17.09
C GLY A 256 -9.23 -27.02 -18.09
N MET A 257 -7.98 -27.01 -17.63
CA MET A 257 -6.82 -26.97 -18.54
C MET A 257 -6.63 -28.30 -19.29
N PRO A 258 -6.20 -28.28 -20.56
CA PRO A 258 -5.91 -29.50 -21.31
C PRO A 258 -4.69 -30.23 -20.73
N PRO A 259 -4.54 -31.55 -20.99
CA PRO A 259 -3.34 -32.29 -20.62
C PRO A 259 -2.06 -31.59 -21.11
N GLY A 260 -1.07 -31.47 -20.23
CA GLY A 260 0.17 -30.73 -20.50
C GLY A 260 0.12 -29.23 -20.17
N GLY A 261 -0.98 -28.74 -19.60
CA GLY A 261 -1.04 -27.42 -18.97
C GLY A 261 -0.13 -27.31 -17.74
N ARG A 262 0.06 -26.08 -17.25
CA ARG A 262 0.81 -25.74 -16.04
C ARG A 262 0.28 -24.43 -15.46
N LEU A 263 -0.35 -24.52 -14.29
CA LEU A 263 -0.72 -23.36 -13.48
C LEU A 263 0.26 -23.26 -12.32
N GLU A 264 1.18 -22.30 -12.36
CA GLU A 264 2.07 -22.01 -11.25
C GLU A 264 1.44 -20.94 -10.35
N ILE A 265 1.45 -21.15 -9.04
CA ILE A 265 0.88 -20.23 -8.07
C ILE A 265 1.94 -19.89 -7.05
N ARG A 266 2.39 -18.64 -7.06
CA ARG A 266 3.23 -18.09 -6.01
C ARG A 266 2.34 -17.57 -4.89
N CYS A 267 2.53 -18.06 -3.68
CA CYS A 267 1.58 -17.80 -2.60
C CYS A 267 2.22 -17.89 -1.20
N SER A 268 1.58 -17.26 -0.23
CA SER A 268 1.95 -17.41 1.18
C SER A 268 1.57 -18.79 1.73
N THR A 269 2.13 -19.16 2.88
CA THR A 269 1.80 -20.42 3.56
C THR A 269 0.30 -20.56 3.86
N ARG A 270 -0.38 -19.46 4.22
CA ARG A 270 -1.82 -19.46 4.51
C ARG A 270 -2.66 -19.69 3.25
N GLN A 271 -2.32 -19.03 2.14
CA GLN A 271 -3.01 -19.22 0.86
C GLN A 271 -2.82 -20.65 0.34
N ALA A 272 -1.59 -21.17 0.39
CA ALA A 272 -1.30 -22.56 0.02
C ALA A 272 -2.11 -23.57 0.84
N TYR A 273 -2.33 -23.29 2.13
CA TYR A 273 -3.16 -24.12 3.00
C TYR A 273 -4.63 -24.12 2.57
N VAL A 274 -5.22 -22.94 2.31
CA VAL A 274 -6.61 -22.83 1.80
C VAL A 274 -6.79 -23.57 0.49
N LEU A 275 -5.87 -23.38 -0.46
CA LEU A 275 -5.89 -24.05 -1.75
C LEU A 275 -5.85 -25.58 -1.56
N ARG A 276 -4.94 -26.10 -0.73
CA ARG A 276 -4.84 -27.55 -0.47
C ARG A 276 -6.12 -28.16 0.11
N ILE A 277 -6.76 -27.48 1.07
CA ILE A 277 -8.04 -27.94 1.64
C ILE A 277 -9.11 -28.09 0.55
N LEU A 278 -9.10 -27.20 -0.44
CA LEU A 278 -10.08 -27.20 -1.53
C LEU A 278 -9.74 -28.17 -2.68
N GLY A 279 -8.67 -28.97 -2.54
CA GLY A 279 -8.42 -30.11 -3.42
C GLY A 279 -7.38 -29.90 -4.52
N THR A 280 -6.42 -28.97 -4.36
CA THR A 280 -5.34 -28.80 -5.35
C THR A 280 -4.55 -30.07 -5.62
N GLU A 281 -4.47 -31.00 -4.66
CA GLU A 281 -3.73 -32.26 -4.80
C GLU A 281 -4.30 -33.18 -5.88
N SER A 282 -5.56 -32.99 -6.27
CA SER A 282 -6.19 -33.73 -7.37
C SER A 282 -5.86 -33.19 -8.76
N ILE A 283 -5.12 -32.08 -8.87
CA ILE A 283 -4.81 -31.39 -10.13
C ILE A 283 -3.30 -31.44 -10.40
N PRO A 284 -2.80 -32.38 -11.22
CA PRO A 284 -1.35 -32.66 -11.36
C PRO A 284 -0.54 -31.50 -11.93
N TRP A 285 -1.17 -30.63 -12.71
CA TRP A 285 -0.52 -29.50 -13.39
C TRP A 285 -0.62 -28.19 -12.61
N MET A 286 -1.14 -28.22 -11.38
CA MET A 286 -1.18 -27.07 -10.48
C MET A 286 0.01 -27.13 -9.52
N VAL A 287 0.90 -26.14 -9.59
CA VAL A 287 2.15 -26.10 -8.81
C VAL A 287 2.10 -24.93 -7.84
N LEU A 288 2.15 -25.22 -6.54
CA LEU A 288 2.18 -24.19 -5.50
C LEU A 288 3.63 -23.91 -5.09
N THR A 289 4.11 -22.70 -5.33
CA THR A 289 5.42 -22.19 -4.89
C THR A 289 5.21 -21.27 -3.70
N LYS A 290 5.66 -21.68 -2.51
CA LYS A 290 5.58 -20.86 -1.31
C LYS A 290 6.72 -19.84 -1.28
N VAL A 291 6.41 -18.61 -0.85
CA VAL A 291 7.34 -17.49 -0.71
C VAL A 291 7.16 -16.80 0.63
#